data_AF-A0A1E9BWF7-F1
#
_entry.id   AF-A0A1E9BWF7-F1
#
_cell.length_a   1.000
_cell.length_b   1.000
_cell.length_c   1.000
_cell.angle_alpha   90.00
_cell.angle_beta   90.00
_cell.angle_gamma   90.00
#
_symmetry.space_group_name_H-M   'P 1'
#
loop_
_entity.id
_entity.type
_entity.pdbx_description
1 polymer ?
#
loop_
_entity_poly.entity_id
_entity_poly.type
_entity_poly.pdbx_seq_one_letter_code
_entity_poly.pdbx_strand_id
1 'polypeptide(L)'
;MGLVQKAIIDSMNFSKENGSQIFIEVSPHVNSVQFYAYQDRWEFSKKREFDFHIYTRGSLSPTVKEAKKMLKPIYDFIKQNSDKQ
;
A
#
# COMPACT_ATOMS: atom_id res chain seq x y z
N MET A 1 5.88 13.83 8.70
CA MET A 1 4.96 13.16 7.75
C MET A 1 4.47 11.87 8.39
N GLY A 2 3.16 11.57 8.38
CA GLY A 2 2.62 10.36 9.02
C GLY A 2 3.04 9.07 8.29
N LEU A 3 3.12 7.93 9.00
CA LEU A 3 3.53 6.64 8.42
C LEU A 3 2.71 6.25 7.18
N VAL A 4 1.39 6.46 7.23
CA VAL A 4 0.49 6.16 6.11
C VAL A 4 0.76 7.07 4.91
N GLN A 5 0.93 8.38 5.14
CA GLN A 5 1.27 9.32 4.06
C GLN A 5 2.59 8.95 3.38
N LYS A 6 3.60 8.53 4.16
CA LYS A 6 4.86 8.05 3.60
C LYS A 6 4.64 6.82 2.71
N ALA A 7 3.88 5.83 3.20
CA ALA A 7 3.56 4.63 2.43
C ALA A 7 2.80 4.93 1.14
N ILE A 8 1.91 5.95 1.13
CA ILE A 8 1.24 6.42 -0.09
C ILE A 8 2.27 6.90 -1.11
N ILE A 9 3.14 7.83 -0.72
CA ILE A 9 4.15 8.41 -1.62
C ILE A 9 5.10 7.34 -2.15
N ASP A 10 5.61 6.48 -1.27
CA ASP A 10 6.53 5.41 -1.66
C ASP A 10 5.87 4.44 -2.65
N SER A 11 4.60 4.08 -2.43
CA SER A 11 3.84 3.20 -3.33
C SER A 11 3.58 3.84 -4.71
N MET A 12 3.29 5.15 -4.73
CA MET A 12 3.13 5.90 -5.97
C MET A 12 4.43 6.00 -6.77
N ASN A 13 5.56 6.25 -6.10
CA ASN A 13 6.88 6.31 -6.74
C ASN A 13 7.27 4.95 -7.31
N PHE A 14 7.16 3.89 -6.50
CA PHE A 14 7.41 2.51 -6.95
C PHE A 14 6.60 2.17 -8.21
N SER A 15 5.29 2.43 -8.22
CA SER A 15 4.40 2.04 -9.32
C SER A 15 4.61 2.84 -10.61
N LYS A 16 5.31 3.99 -10.55
CA LYS A 16 5.72 4.76 -11.75
C LYS A 16 6.94 4.13 -12.43
N GLU A 17 7.82 3.53 -11.63
CA GLU A 17 9.13 3.07 -12.08
C GLU A 17 9.15 1.56 -12.37
N ASN A 18 8.14 0.82 -11.93
CA ASN A 18 8.13 -0.65 -11.97
C ASN A 18 6.94 -1.21 -12.77
N GLY A 19 7.10 -2.43 -13.29
CA GLY A 19 6.01 -3.16 -13.94
C GLY A 19 4.93 -3.60 -12.95
N SER A 20 5.33 -4.05 -11.76
CA SER A 20 4.43 -4.32 -10.64
C SER A 20 3.87 -3.02 -10.06
N GLN A 21 2.60 -3.05 -9.63
CA GLN A 21 1.88 -1.83 -9.24
C GLN A 21 1.20 -1.98 -7.89
N ILE A 22 1.25 -0.91 -7.10
CA ILE A 22 0.51 -0.74 -5.85
C ILE A 22 -0.49 0.38 -6.07
N PHE A 23 -1.76 0.05 -5.89
CA PHE A 23 -2.88 0.97 -5.98
C PHE A 23 -3.29 1.45 -4.59
N ILE A 24 -3.83 2.66 -4.56
CA ILE A 24 -4.17 3.38 -3.35
C ILE A 24 -5.55 4.00 -3.55
N GLU A 25 -6.50 3.64 -2.71
CA GLU A 25 -7.82 4.26 -2.67
C GLU A 25 -8.01 4.99 -1.34
N VAL A 26 -8.27 6.29 -1.40
CA VAL A 26 -8.52 7.11 -0.21
C VAL A 26 -10.01 7.29 -0.05
N SER A 27 -10.55 6.86 1.08
CA SER A 27 -11.95 7.02 1.44
C SER A 27 -12.09 8.10 2.52
N PRO A 28 -12.36 9.36 2.14
CA PRO A 28 -12.45 10.47 3.10
C PRO A 28 -13.62 10.31 4.08
N HIS A 29 -14.73 9.71 3.65
CA HIS A 29 -15.93 9.52 4.48
C HIS A 29 -15.68 8.65 5.72
N VAL A 30 -14.85 7.62 5.58
CA VAL A 30 -14.49 6.69 6.68
C VAL A 30 -13.07 6.92 7.19
N ASN A 31 -12.41 7.98 6.72
CA ASN A 31 -11.01 8.29 7.02
C ASN A 31 -10.07 7.09 6.83
N SER A 32 -10.23 6.29 5.77
CA SER A 32 -9.38 5.12 5.52
C SER A 32 -8.61 5.23 4.21
N VAL A 33 -7.51 4.50 4.14
CA VAL A 33 -6.74 4.30 2.92
C VAL A 33 -6.65 2.80 2.66
N GLN A 34 -7.06 2.36 1.48
CA GLN A 34 -6.87 1.01 1.02
C GLN A 34 -5.57 0.93 0.23
N PHE A 35 -4.83 -0.15 0.44
CA PHE A 35 -3.67 -0.52 -0.35
C PHE A 35 -3.89 -1.90 -0.94
N TYR A 36 -3.65 -2.04 -2.24
CA TYR A 36 -3.62 -3.35 -2.88
C TYR A 36 -2.61 -3.38 -4.01
N ALA A 37 -2.04 -4.55 -4.28
CA ALA A 37 -0.97 -4.68 -5.26
C ALA A 37 -1.19 -5.84 -6.22
N TYR A 38 -0.62 -5.70 -7.43
CA TYR A 38 -0.57 -6.74 -8.45
C TYR A 38 0.86 -6.91 -8.94
N GLN A 39 1.26 -8.17 -9.05
CA GLN A 39 2.51 -8.58 -9.68
C GLN A 39 2.40 -8.44 -11.21
N ASP A 40 3.42 -7.81 -11.82
CA ASP A 40 3.59 -7.69 -13.28
C ASP A 40 2.40 -7.03 -14.02
N ARG A 41 2.15 -5.74 -13.81
CA ARG A 41 0.99 -4.98 -14.34
C ARG A 41 -0.39 -5.56 -13.97
N TRP A 42 -1.37 -4.68 -13.83
CA TRP A 42 -2.73 -5.09 -13.51
C TRP A 42 -3.43 -5.78 -14.69
N GLU A 43 -4.09 -6.91 -14.40
CA GLU A 43 -4.99 -7.64 -15.31
C GLU A 43 -6.19 -8.19 -14.53
N PHE A 44 -7.36 -8.28 -15.17
CA PHE A 44 -8.62 -8.68 -14.52
C PHE A 44 -8.57 -10.05 -13.82
N SER A 45 -7.85 -11.01 -14.38
CA SER A 45 -7.73 -12.38 -13.86
C SER A 45 -6.70 -12.53 -12.74
N LYS A 46 -5.87 -11.51 -12.48
CA LYS A 46 -4.79 -11.60 -11.49
C LYS A 46 -5.32 -11.44 -10.09
N LYS A 47 -4.76 -12.23 -9.17
CA LYS A 47 -5.00 -12.08 -7.74
C LYS A 47 -4.20 -10.89 -7.21
N ARG A 48 -4.77 -10.25 -6.18
CA ARG A 48 -4.07 -9.22 -5.41
C ARG A 48 -3.04 -9.89 -4.49
N GLU A 49 -1.82 -9.38 -4.48
CA GLU A 49 -0.74 -9.87 -3.61
C GLU A 49 -0.99 -9.50 -2.14
N PHE A 50 -1.59 -8.34 -1.93
CA PHE A 50 -2.20 -7.94 -0.67
C PHE A 50 -3.37 -7.01 -0.95
N ASP A 51 -4.27 -6.92 0.02
CA ASP A 51 -5.39 -5.98 0.02
C ASP A 51 -5.78 -5.70 1.48
N PHE A 52 -5.60 -4.45 1.92
CA PHE A 52 -5.99 -4.06 3.27
C PHE A 52 -6.32 -2.56 3.37
N HIS A 53 -7.08 -2.24 4.41
CA HIS A 53 -7.43 -0.87 4.76
C HIS A 53 -6.70 -0.44 6.03
N ILE A 54 -6.28 0.83 6.08
CA ILE A 54 -5.78 1.49 7.27
C ILE A 54 -6.62 2.74 7.56
N TYR A 55 -7.25 2.77 8.72
CA TYR A 55 -7.92 3.98 9.20
C TYR A 55 -6.87 5.01 9.63
N THR A 56 -7.10 6.27 9.29
CA THR A 56 -6.15 7.37 9.48
C THR A 56 -6.57 8.32 10.61
N ARG A 57 -7.81 8.19 11.10
CA ARG A 57 -8.40 8.98 12.19
C ARG A 57 -9.43 8.16 12.97
N GLY A 58 -9.79 8.65 14.16
CA GLY A 58 -10.80 8.04 15.02
C GLY A 58 -10.28 6.84 15.81
N SER A 59 -11.19 6.17 16.53
CA SER A 59 -10.88 5.02 17.41
C SER A 59 -10.37 3.78 16.66
N LEU A 60 -10.58 3.73 15.35
CA LEU A 60 -10.09 2.65 14.48
C LEU A 60 -8.68 2.92 13.93
N SER A 61 -8.13 4.12 14.14
CA SER A 61 -6.76 4.44 13.72
C SER A 61 -5.77 3.56 14.49
N PRO A 62 -4.86 2.85 13.81
CA PRO A 62 -3.91 1.99 14.48
C PRO A 62 -2.89 2.80 15.26
N THR A 63 -2.35 2.17 16.30
CA THR A 63 -1.12 2.64 16.94
C THR A 63 0.05 2.62 15.96
N VAL A 64 1.14 3.31 16.29
CA VAL A 64 2.37 3.30 15.47
C VAL A 64 2.90 1.88 15.24
N LYS A 65 2.80 0.99 16.24
CA LYS A 65 3.25 -0.40 16.16
C LYS A 65 2.39 -1.21 15.19
N GLU A 66 1.07 -1.06 15.27
CA GLU A 66 0.12 -1.72 14.38
C GLU A 66 0.26 -1.22 12.94
N ALA A 67 0.38 0.11 12.76
CA ALA A 67 0.61 0.71 11.45
C ALA A 67 1.88 0.14 10.78
N LYS A 68 3.00 0.04 11.51
CA LYS A 68 4.23 -0.59 10.97
C LYS A 68 4.00 -2.04 10.53
N LYS A 69 3.23 -2.82 11.30
CA LYS A 69 2.91 -4.22 10.95
C LYS A 69 2.02 -4.29 9.71
N MET A 70 0.98 -3.46 9.64
CA MET A 70 0.06 -3.40 8.51
C MET A 70 0.73 -2.92 7.23
N LEU A 71 1.67 -1.98 7.33
CA LEU A 71 2.40 -1.45 6.16
C LEU A 71 3.56 -2.36 5.71
N LYS A 72 3.91 -3.40 6.49
CA LYS A 72 5.01 -4.32 6.14
C LYS A 72 4.86 -4.95 4.74
N PRO A 73 3.67 -5.45 4.32
CA PRO A 73 3.49 -6.05 2.99
C PRO A 73 3.82 -5.09 1.85
N ILE A 74 3.55 -3.78 2.00
CA ILE A 74 3.91 -2.76 0.98
C ILE A 74 5.43 -2.76 0.78
N TYR A 75 6.19 -2.64 1.86
CA TYR A 75 7.65 -2.53 1.78
C TYR A 75 8.33 -3.84 1.39
N ASP A 76 7.80 -4.98 1.83
CA ASP A 76 8.25 -6.29 1.36
C ASP A 76 8.04 -6.41 -0.16
N PHE A 77 6.87 -6.00 -0.66
CA PHE A 77 6.54 -6.05 -2.08
C PHE A 77 7.41 -5.12 -2.93
N ILE A 78 7.63 -3.88 -2.48
CA ILE A 78 8.56 -2.94 -3.12
C ILE A 78 9.93 -3.57 -3.23
N LYS A 79 10.49 -4.06 -2.10
CA LYS A 79 11.83 -4.66 -2.07
C LYS A 79 11.96 -5.82 -3.07
N GLN A 80 11.00 -6.75 -3.05
CA GLN A 80 11.00 -7.92 -3.93
C GLN A 80 10.93 -7.59 -5.42
N ASN A 81 10.42 -6.42 -5.78
CA ASN A 81 10.21 -6.01 -7.16
C ASN A 81 11.20 -4.96 -7.65
N SER A 82 11.83 -4.20 -6.77
CA SER A 82 12.92 -3.27 -7.11
C SER A 82 14.24 -3.99 -7.39
N ASP A 83 14.48 -5.15 -6.76
CA ASP A 83 15.69 -5.96 -6.99
C ASP A 83 15.65 -6.73 -8.33
N LYS A 84 14.54 -6.70 -9.07
CA LYS A 84 14.32 -7.45 -10.32
C LYS A 84 14.53 -6.61 -11.59
N GLN A 85 14.99 -5.36 -11.45
CA GLN A 85 15.42 -4.49 -12.56
C GLN A 85 16.93 -4.63 -12.78
#